data_AF-A0A7V2J6G8-F1
#
_entry.id   AF-A0A7V2J6G8-F1
#
_cell.length_a   1.000
_cell.length_b   1.000
_cell.length_c   1.000
_cell.angle_alpha   90.00
_cell.angle_beta   90.00
_cell.angle_gamma   90.00
#
_symmetry.space_group_name_H-M   'P 1'
#
loop_
_entity.id
_entity.type
_entity.pdbx_description
1 polymer ?
#
loop_
_entity_poly.entity_id
_entity_poly.type
_entity_poly.pdbx_seq_one_letter_code
_entity_poly.pdbx_strand_id
1 'polypeptide(L)'
;MAAKKKTTTKSKAVVQTKAKLKPKSKAKAKPKASAKSVGPAKDLTIKICAGTGGLAVGSQEVINEFAKELKARGIKADIANKCVKKTGCRGLCSKDLIVEIRQNGNTEVYQLITPDKVRRIVEEHIINGEPVFEWLAGEDYHNFNDRQTKVLLKQFGHIDPEDINAYINVSGYEGLRKALLQTTFEVTEEVKASGLRGRGGAGFPTGLKWEFCSMSTEPSKYIICNADEGDPGAFMDCAIIEGNAHSVIEGMIIGGYSIGSSEGYVYIRAEYPLAIKRLEIAIKQAREKGFLGKNILNSGFDFDIKIKQGAGAFVCGEASALMRSIEGKRGMPRAKLWRSAVKGLWGKPTVLNNVETFANIPLIILNGAEWYRSFGTEKSPGTKVFSLTGKVKNTGLIEVPM
;
A
#
# COMPACT_ATOMS: atom_id res chain seq x y z
N MET A 1 -28.06 68.70 46.40
CA MET A 1 -28.73 68.29 45.14
C MET A 1 -29.69 67.16 45.45
N ALA A 2 -30.96 67.38 45.10
CA ALA A 2 -32.18 66.61 45.41
C ALA A 2 -32.17 65.18 44.84
N ALA A 3 -33.08 64.24 45.13
CA ALA A 3 -33.97 63.89 46.24
C ALA A 3 -34.78 62.65 45.75
N LYS A 4 -35.23 61.79 46.68
CA LYS A 4 -36.55 61.08 46.68
C LYS A 4 -36.81 60.01 45.57
N LYS A 5 -36.98 58.74 45.93
CA LYS A 5 -38.20 58.05 46.47
C LYS A 5 -39.08 57.40 45.38
N LYS A 6 -39.34 56.11 45.61
CA LYS A 6 -40.65 55.43 45.64
C LYS A 6 -41.33 54.95 44.34
N THR A 7 -41.69 53.67 44.42
CA THR A 7 -43.03 53.03 44.21
C THR A 7 -43.54 52.69 42.81
N THR A 8 -43.78 51.37 42.62
CA THR A 8 -45.01 50.66 42.16
C THR A 8 -45.77 51.25 40.95
N THR A 9 -46.32 50.49 39.98
CA THR A 9 -47.28 49.38 40.12
C THR A 9 -47.72 48.90 38.71
N LYS A 10 -48.11 47.61 38.59
CA LYS A 10 -49.18 46.99 37.73
C LYS A 10 -49.11 47.14 36.19
N SER A 11 -49.21 46.04 35.42
CA SER A 11 -50.46 45.30 35.12
C SER A 11 -50.17 43.82 34.79
N LYS A 12 -50.86 42.79 35.34
CA LYS A 12 -52.18 42.21 34.95
C LYS A 12 -52.33 42.04 33.42
N ALA A 13 -52.70 40.90 32.82
CA ALA A 13 -53.24 39.64 33.31
C ALA A 13 -53.38 38.62 32.13
N VAL A 14 -53.88 37.44 32.47
CA VAL A 14 -54.68 36.49 31.66
C VAL A 14 -53.93 35.31 31.00
N VAL A 15 -54.00 34.21 31.75
CA VAL A 15 -54.07 32.81 31.32
C VAL A 15 -55.14 32.62 30.24
N GLN A 16 -54.84 31.93 29.14
CA GLN A 16 -55.71 30.84 28.65
C GLN A 16 -55.07 29.98 27.54
N THR A 17 -55.22 28.69 27.79
CA THR A 17 -54.98 27.48 26.99
C THR A 17 -55.66 27.42 25.62
N LYS A 18 -55.16 26.48 24.78
CA LYS A 18 -55.74 25.79 23.59
C LYS A 18 -54.92 26.10 22.33
N ALA A 19 -54.56 25.19 21.42
CA ALA A 19 -55.01 23.84 21.15
C ALA A 19 -53.91 23.06 20.40
N LYS A 20 -53.92 21.73 20.59
CA LYS A 20 -53.25 20.75 19.73
C LYS A 20 -53.75 20.89 18.28
N LEU A 21 -52.84 21.04 17.33
CA LEU A 21 -53.09 20.80 15.91
C LEU A 21 -52.03 19.82 15.39
N LYS A 22 -52.43 18.56 15.26
CA LYS A 22 -51.72 17.54 14.46
C LYS A 22 -51.84 17.91 12.98
N PRO A 23 -50.79 17.81 12.16
CA PRO A 23 -50.95 17.62 10.73
C PRO A 23 -51.15 16.13 10.44
N LYS A 24 -52.27 15.80 9.79
CA LYS A 24 -52.60 14.47 9.27
C LYS A 24 -51.58 14.05 8.21
N SER A 25 -50.99 12.88 8.42
CA SER A 25 -50.24 12.13 7.41
C SER A 25 -51.15 11.74 6.25
N LYS A 26 -50.88 12.26 5.04
CA LYS A 26 -51.36 11.63 3.80
C LYS A 26 -50.27 10.68 3.30
N ALA A 27 -50.45 9.39 3.57
CA ALA A 27 -49.71 8.34 2.90
C ALA A 27 -50.04 8.40 1.40
N LYS A 28 -49.05 8.75 0.56
CA LYS A 28 -49.11 8.53 -0.88
C LYS A 28 -48.42 7.20 -1.18
N ALA A 29 -49.15 6.32 -1.86
CA ALA A 29 -48.69 5.01 -2.30
C ALA A 29 -47.44 5.13 -3.19
N LYS A 30 -46.44 4.28 -2.94
CA LYS A 30 -45.27 4.10 -3.82
C LYS A 30 -45.73 3.48 -5.15
N PRO A 31 -45.44 4.07 -6.31
CA PRO A 31 -45.61 3.37 -7.56
C PRO A 31 -44.53 2.28 -7.70
N LYS A 32 -44.95 1.07 -8.09
CA LYS A 32 -44.04 -0.02 -8.48
C LYS A 32 -43.18 0.46 -9.65
N ALA A 33 -41.89 0.65 -9.43
CA ALA A 33 -40.94 0.97 -10.48
C ALA A 33 -40.80 -0.25 -11.40
N SER A 34 -41.23 -0.10 -12.65
CA SER A 34 -40.92 -1.03 -13.74
C SER A 34 -39.42 -0.97 -14.02
N ALA A 35 -38.82 -2.13 -14.25
CA ALA A 35 -37.41 -2.26 -14.60
C ALA A 35 -37.15 -1.57 -15.94
N LYS A 36 -36.72 -0.29 -15.89
CA LYS A 36 -36.11 0.37 -17.03
C LYS A 36 -34.74 -0.26 -17.25
N SER A 37 -34.53 -0.84 -18.43
CA SER A 37 -33.23 -1.29 -18.89
C SER A 37 -32.28 -0.08 -18.96
N VAL A 38 -31.44 0.08 -17.95
CA VAL A 38 -30.41 1.12 -17.93
C VAL A 38 -29.31 0.69 -18.91
N GLY A 39 -29.03 1.56 -19.89
CA GLY A 39 -27.96 1.36 -20.86
C GLY A 39 -26.59 1.18 -20.19
N PRO A 40 -25.59 0.67 -20.92
CA PRO A 40 -24.30 0.33 -20.32
C PRO A 40 -23.65 1.55 -19.66
N ALA A 41 -23.34 1.45 -18.37
CA ALA A 41 -22.45 2.40 -17.70
C ALA A 41 -21.04 2.21 -18.27
N LYS A 42 -20.77 2.89 -19.40
CA LYS A 42 -19.54 2.69 -20.20
C LYS A 42 -18.24 2.99 -19.43
N ASP A 43 -18.32 3.68 -18.29
CA ASP A 43 -17.17 4.06 -17.46
C ASP A 43 -17.35 3.76 -15.96
N LEU A 44 -17.83 2.56 -15.60
CA LEU A 44 -17.94 2.15 -14.19
C LEU A 44 -16.68 1.39 -13.73
N THR A 45 -15.98 1.92 -12.73
CA THR A 45 -14.91 1.21 -12.00
C THR A 45 -15.19 1.23 -10.51
N ILE A 46 -15.20 0.05 -9.89
CA ILE A 46 -15.33 -0.13 -8.44
C ILE A 46 -13.97 -0.65 -7.94
N LYS A 47 -13.35 0.06 -7.01
CA LYS A 47 -12.09 -0.35 -6.37
C LYS A 47 -12.37 -0.66 -4.91
N ILE A 48 -11.95 -1.84 -4.47
CA ILE A 48 -12.20 -2.32 -3.12
C ILE A 48 -10.85 -2.60 -2.46
N CYS A 49 -10.67 -2.06 -1.26
CA CYS A 49 -9.51 -2.33 -0.42
C CYS A 49 -9.47 -3.83 -0.07
N ALA A 50 -8.46 -4.55 -0.54
CA ALA A 50 -8.34 -6.00 -0.39
C ALA A 50 -6.93 -6.41 0.10
N GLY A 51 -6.32 -5.57 0.94
CA GLY A 51 -5.20 -5.97 1.80
C GLY A 51 -5.67 -6.77 3.01
N THR A 52 -4.75 -7.24 3.85
CA THR A 52 -5.08 -8.07 5.02
C THR A 52 -6.14 -7.43 5.95
N GLY A 53 -6.04 -6.13 6.23
CA GLY A 53 -7.07 -5.42 7.03
C GLY A 53 -8.45 -5.42 6.38
N GLY A 54 -8.51 -5.15 5.07
CA GLY A 54 -9.75 -5.21 4.29
C GLY A 54 -10.36 -6.61 4.23
N LEU A 55 -9.54 -7.66 4.09
CA LEU A 55 -10.00 -9.05 4.14
C LEU A 55 -10.56 -9.41 5.52
N ALA A 56 -9.90 -8.97 6.59
CA ALA A 56 -10.36 -9.24 7.96
C ALA A 56 -11.75 -8.65 8.27
N VAL A 57 -12.11 -7.52 7.64
CA VAL A 57 -13.44 -6.89 7.79
C VAL A 57 -14.47 -7.30 6.73
N GLY A 58 -14.13 -8.26 5.85
CA GLY A 58 -15.07 -8.84 4.90
C GLY A 58 -15.05 -8.26 3.48
N SER A 59 -13.89 -7.79 3.00
CA SER A 59 -13.76 -7.27 1.63
C SER A 59 -14.15 -8.30 0.56
N GLN A 60 -13.90 -9.59 0.78
CA GLN A 60 -14.18 -10.64 -0.20
C GLN A 60 -15.69 -10.85 -0.37
N GLU A 61 -16.45 -10.78 0.70
CA GLU A 61 -17.91 -10.85 0.74
C GLU A 61 -18.51 -9.63 0.03
N VAL A 62 -17.97 -8.43 0.26
CA VAL A 62 -18.40 -7.21 -0.43
C VAL A 62 -18.10 -7.28 -1.92
N ILE A 63 -16.92 -7.77 -2.33
CA ILE A 63 -16.58 -8.01 -3.74
C ILE A 63 -17.59 -8.97 -4.38
N ASN A 64 -17.91 -10.08 -3.70
CA ASN A 64 -18.83 -11.09 -4.20
C ASN A 64 -20.26 -10.53 -4.33
N GLU A 65 -20.70 -9.73 -3.37
CA GLU A 65 -22.04 -9.13 -3.42
C GLU A 65 -22.14 -8.08 -4.53
N PHE A 66 -21.10 -7.25 -4.76
CA PHE A 66 -21.08 -6.35 -5.91
C PHE A 66 -21.17 -7.13 -7.23
N ALA A 67 -20.37 -8.20 -7.36
CA ALA A 67 -20.39 -9.03 -8.57
C ALA A 67 -21.77 -9.66 -8.81
N LYS A 68 -22.43 -10.15 -7.75
CA LYS A 68 -23.78 -10.72 -7.80
C LYS A 68 -24.82 -9.68 -8.20
N GLU A 69 -24.82 -8.51 -7.56
CA GLU A 69 -25.81 -7.45 -7.78
C GLU A 69 -25.68 -6.79 -9.16
N LEU A 70 -24.45 -6.65 -9.68
CA LEU A 70 -24.19 -6.17 -11.04
C LEU A 70 -24.65 -7.19 -12.09
N LYS A 71 -24.35 -8.48 -11.88
CA LYS A 71 -24.77 -9.57 -12.76
C LYS A 71 -26.29 -9.71 -12.82
N ALA A 72 -26.96 -9.66 -11.67
CA ALA A 72 -28.42 -9.77 -11.57
C ALA A 72 -29.17 -8.68 -12.35
N ARG A 73 -28.55 -7.50 -12.50
CA ARG A 73 -29.15 -6.34 -13.17
C ARG A 73 -28.64 -6.14 -14.60
N GLY A 74 -27.83 -7.06 -15.12
CA GLY A 74 -27.30 -6.99 -16.48
C GLY A 74 -26.40 -5.78 -16.73
N ILE A 75 -25.86 -5.16 -15.67
CA ILE A 75 -24.96 -4.03 -15.80
C ILE A 75 -23.66 -4.58 -16.38
N LYS A 76 -23.30 -4.15 -17.60
CA LYS A 76 -22.00 -4.42 -18.24
C LYS A 76 -20.88 -3.67 -17.53
N ALA A 77 -20.75 -3.90 -16.23
CA ALA A 77 -19.49 -3.76 -15.55
C ALA A 77 -18.66 -4.94 -16.04
N ASP A 78 -17.56 -4.67 -16.73
CA ASP A 78 -16.61 -5.67 -17.18
C ASP A 78 -15.91 -6.35 -15.99
N ILE A 79 -16.64 -7.24 -15.32
CA ILE A 79 -16.16 -8.04 -14.19
C ILE A 79 -15.02 -8.96 -14.66
N ALA A 80 -15.01 -9.34 -15.95
CA ALA A 80 -13.96 -10.14 -16.57
C ALA A 80 -12.68 -9.32 -16.84
N ASN A 81 -12.78 -8.01 -17.10
CA ASN A 81 -11.65 -7.07 -17.22
C ASN A 81 -11.60 -6.00 -16.11
N LYS A 82 -11.77 -6.39 -14.83
CA LYS A 82 -11.38 -5.56 -13.68
C LYS A 82 -12.34 -4.40 -13.34
N CYS A 83 -13.65 -4.55 -13.50
CA CYS A 83 -14.61 -3.55 -12.98
C CYS A 83 -14.73 -3.56 -11.46
N VAL A 84 -14.46 -4.68 -10.78
CA VAL A 84 -14.25 -4.72 -9.33
C VAL A 84 -12.78 -5.04 -9.11
N LYS A 85 -11.96 -4.01 -8.86
CA LYS A 85 -10.53 -4.19 -8.62
C LYS A 85 -10.29 -4.47 -7.14
N LYS A 86 -9.65 -5.60 -6.86
CA LYS A 86 -8.91 -5.75 -5.62
C LYS A 86 -7.75 -4.77 -5.68
N THR A 87 -7.63 -3.93 -4.67
CA THR A 87 -6.53 -2.97 -4.57
C THR A 87 -5.79 -3.17 -3.26
N GLY A 88 -4.54 -2.68 -3.21
CA GLY A 88 -3.79 -2.60 -1.96
C GLY A 88 -4.51 -1.77 -0.88
N CYS A 89 -4.03 -1.88 0.36
CA CYS A 89 -4.55 -1.14 1.51
C CYS A 89 -4.56 0.38 1.24
N ARG A 90 -5.65 1.09 1.55
CA ARG A 90 -5.70 2.57 1.40
C ARG A 90 -5.10 3.35 2.58
N GLY A 91 -4.62 2.65 3.59
CA GLY A 91 -3.95 3.23 4.73
C GLY A 91 -4.87 3.57 5.89
N LEU A 92 -6.13 3.98 5.72
CA LEU A 92 -7.01 4.32 6.85
C LEU A 92 -7.78 3.10 7.40
N CYS A 93 -7.10 2.26 8.17
CA CYS A 93 -7.64 1.00 8.70
C CYS A 93 -8.85 1.17 9.61
N SER A 94 -8.95 2.29 10.35
CA SER A 94 -10.12 2.57 11.22
C SER A 94 -11.44 2.79 10.47
N LYS A 95 -11.38 2.95 9.14
CA LYS A 95 -12.54 3.20 8.27
C LYS A 95 -12.72 2.14 7.18
N ASP A 96 -11.92 1.08 7.21
CA ASP A 96 -12.14 -0.07 6.35
C ASP A 96 -13.51 -0.71 6.66
N LEU A 97 -14.26 -1.21 5.67
CA LEU A 97 -13.91 -1.40 4.28
C LEU A 97 -14.13 -0.13 3.41
N ILE A 98 -13.09 0.29 2.70
CA ILE A 98 -13.17 1.41 1.75
C ILE A 98 -13.50 0.90 0.33
N VAL A 99 -14.51 1.52 -0.29
CA VAL A 99 -14.94 1.26 -1.67
C VAL A 99 -14.94 2.57 -2.46
N GLU A 100 -14.15 2.65 -3.52
CA GLU A 100 -14.18 3.79 -4.45
C GLU A 100 -14.98 3.41 -5.69
N ILE A 101 -15.94 4.24 -6.07
CA ILE A 101 -16.73 4.09 -7.28
C ILE A 101 -16.41 5.27 -8.19
N ARG A 102 -15.89 4.97 -9.38
CA ARG A 102 -15.73 5.92 -10.47
C ARG A 102 -16.81 5.66 -11.50
N GLN A 103 -17.59 6.68 -11.81
CA GLN A 103 -18.66 6.61 -12.80
C GLN A 103 -18.83 7.97 -13.48
N ASN A 104 -18.82 7.99 -14.82
CA ASN A 104 -19.05 9.19 -15.63
C ASN A 104 -18.14 10.39 -15.25
N GLY A 105 -16.88 10.11 -14.88
CA GLY A 105 -15.91 11.14 -14.45
C GLY A 105 -16.00 11.53 -12.96
N ASN A 106 -17.06 11.14 -12.24
CA ASN A 106 -17.19 11.37 -10.81
C ASN A 106 -16.53 10.23 -10.03
N THR A 107 -15.91 10.56 -8.89
CA THR A 107 -15.30 9.59 -7.98
C THR A 107 -15.88 9.77 -6.59
N GLU A 108 -16.55 8.74 -6.10
CA GLU A 108 -17.11 8.71 -4.74
C GLU A 108 -16.40 7.63 -3.93
N VAL A 109 -16.02 7.98 -2.70
CA VAL A 109 -15.37 7.05 -1.77
C VAL A 109 -16.34 6.74 -0.64
N TYR A 110 -16.58 5.46 -0.43
CA TYR A 110 -17.41 4.93 0.64
C TYR A 110 -16.55 4.29 1.71
N GLN A 111 -16.98 4.37 2.97
CA GLN A 111 -16.28 3.82 4.13
C GLN A 111 -17.18 2.91 4.97
N LEU A 112 -16.57 2.01 5.75
CA LEU A 112 -17.30 1.06 6.62
C LEU A 112 -18.37 0.26 5.85
N ILE A 113 -18.06 -0.16 4.63
CA ILE A 113 -18.99 -0.90 3.78
C ILE A 113 -19.06 -2.37 4.19
N THR A 114 -20.29 -2.86 4.36
CA THR A 114 -20.63 -4.24 4.68
C THR A 114 -21.44 -4.85 3.53
N PRO A 115 -21.50 -6.19 3.41
CA PRO A 115 -22.21 -6.83 2.29
C PRO A 115 -23.67 -6.40 2.13
N ASP A 116 -24.39 -6.18 3.24
CA ASP A 116 -25.80 -5.74 3.24
C ASP A 116 -26.01 -4.33 2.64
N LYS A 117 -24.99 -3.46 2.70
CA LYS A 117 -25.04 -2.11 2.14
C LYS A 117 -24.89 -2.08 0.61
N VAL A 118 -24.26 -3.10 0.04
CA VAL A 118 -23.90 -3.16 -1.39
C VAL A 118 -25.11 -2.98 -2.28
N ARG A 119 -26.22 -3.68 -1.98
CA ARG A 119 -27.45 -3.60 -2.76
C ARG A 119 -27.94 -2.16 -2.92
N ARG A 120 -27.95 -1.40 -1.83
CA ARG A 120 -28.40 0.00 -1.84
C ARG A 120 -27.45 0.90 -2.62
N ILE A 121 -26.13 0.69 -2.53
CA ILE A 121 -25.15 1.41 -3.35
C ILE A 121 -25.38 1.14 -4.84
N VAL A 122 -25.67 -0.12 -5.21
CA VAL A 122 -25.95 -0.46 -6.61
C VAL A 122 -27.25 0.21 -7.09
N GLU A 123 -28.31 0.17 -6.28
CA GLU A 123 -29.61 0.74 -6.63
C GLU A 123 -29.60 2.29 -6.68
N GLU A 124 -29.08 2.95 -5.65
CA GLU A 124 -29.10 4.42 -5.56
C GLU A 124 -27.96 5.05 -6.38
N HIS A 125 -26.72 4.64 -6.15
CA HIS A 125 -25.58 5.30 -6.77
C HIS A 125 -25.34 4.81 -8.20
N ILE A 126 -25.15 3.51 -8.41
CA ILE A 126 -24.71 3.00 -9.71
C ILE A 126 -25.82 3.12 -10.78
N ILE A 127 -27.07 2.89 -10.38
CA ILE A 127 -28.22 2.88 -11.30
C ILE A 127 -28.90 4.24 -11.40
N ASN A 128 -29.22 4.87 -10.25
CA ASN A 128 -29.92 6.15 -10.26
C ASN A 128 -28.98 7.36 -10.33
N GLY A 129 -27.67 7.17 -10.11
CA GLY A 129 -26.69 8.25 -10.11
C GLY A 129 -26.65 9.06 -8.82
N GLU A 130 -27.29 8.59 -7.74
CA GLU A 130 -27.40 9.29 -6.46
C GLU A 130 -26.50 8.63 -5.39
N PRO A 131 -25.40 9.29 -4.98
CA PRO A 131 -24.53 8.76 -3.94
C PRO A 131 -25.25 8.54 -2.60
N VAL A 132 -24.90 7.47 -1.89
CA VAL A 132 -25.45 7.20 -0.55
C VAL A 132 -24.68 8.03 0.48
N PHE A 133 -25.11 9.28 0.69
CA PHE A 133 -24.40 10.30 1.47
C PHE A 133 -23.96 9.87 2.88
N GLU A 134 -24.75 9.05 3.57
CA GLU A 134 -24.43 8.59 4.93
C GLU A 134 -23.20 7.68 5.03
N TRP A 135 -22.77 7.08 3.91
CA TRP A 135 -21.63 6.16 3.85
C TRP A 135 -20.43 6.74 3.10
N LEU A 136 -20.57 7.95 2.57
CA LEU A 136 -19.45 8.64 1.94
C LEU A 136 -18.35 8.91 2.96
N ALA A 137 -17.11 8.87 2.47
CA ALA A 137 -15.94 9.22 3.20
C ALA A 137 -16.06 10.67 3.69
N GLY A 138 -15.87 10.86 4.99
CA GLY A 138 -15.99 12.17 5.62
C GLY A 138 -14.71 12.99 5.52
N GLU A 139 -14.74 14.16 6.14
CA GLU A 139 -13.57 15.04 6.26
C GLU A 139 -12.38 14.36 6.93
N ASP A 140 -12.61 13.37 7.79
CA ASP A 140 -11.57 12.59 8.46
C ASP A 140 -10.77 11.73 7.48
N TYR A 141 -11.40 11.15 6.46
CA TYR A 141 -10.72 10.43 5.39
C TYR A 141 -9.80 11.35 4.57
N HIS A 142 -10.31 12.52 4.19
CA HIS A 142 -9.56 13.52 3.44
C HIS A 142 -8.39 14.07 4.25
N ASN A 143 -8.64 14.48 5.50
CA ASN A 143 -7.59 14.94 6.40
C ASN A 143 -6.49 13.89 6.63
N PHE A 144 -6.85 12.60 6.68
CA PHE A 144 -5.88 11.52 6.83
C PHE A 144 -5.03 11.30 5.57
N ASN A 145 -5.64 11.35 4.38
CA ASN A 145 -4.97 11.01 3.13
C ASN A 145 -4.25 12.19 2.47
N ASP A 146 -4.86 13.37 2.47
CA ASP A 146 -4.44 14.52 1.66
C ASP A 146 -3.27 15.28 2.28
N ARG A 147 -3.01 15.06 3.58
CA ARG A 147 -1.86 15.64 4.31
C ARG A 147 -0.58 14.81 4.20
N GLN A 148 -0.64 13.65 3.56
CA GLN A 148 0.52 12.76 3.40
C GLN A 148 1.31 13.10 2.15
N THR A 149 2.63 12.87 2.21
CA THR A 149 3.48 12.87 1.02
C THR A 149 3.66 11.43 0.58
N LYS A 150 2.70 10.93 -0.20
CA LYS A 150 2.71 9.53 -0.67
C LYS A 150 3.68 9.37 -1.84
N VAL A 151 4.82 8.72 -1.58
CA VAL A 151 5.81 8.30 -2.59
C VAL A 151 5.63 6.80 -2.85
N LEU A 152 5.80 5.97 -1.82
CA LEU A 152 5.59 4.52 -1.92
C LEU A 152 4.10 4.14 -1.89
N LEU A 153 3.31 4.82 -1.05
CA LEU A 153 1.87 4.54 -0.92
C LEU A 153 1.04 5.12 -2.07
N LYS A 154 1.66 5.86 -3.00
CA LYS A 154 0.97 6.59 -4.08
C LYS A 154 0.07 5.68 -4.92
N GLN A 155 0.52 4.46 -5.20
CA GLN A 155 -0.21 3.51 -6.06
C GLN A 155 -1.20 2.62 -5.29
N PHE A 156 -1.14 2.65 -3.96
CA PHE A 156 -2.01 1.82 -3.14
C PHE A 156 -3.46 2.28 -3.31
N GLY A 157 -4.39 1.33 -3.44
CA GLY A 157 -5.77 1.65 -3.74
C GLY A 157 -6.04 2.06 -5.20
N HIS A 158 -5.02 2.08 -6.07
CA HIS A 158 -5.16 2.50 -7.47
C HIS A 158 -4.79 1.41 -8.48
N ILE A 159 -3.75 0.63 -8.20
CA ILE A 159 -3.33 -0.52 -9.02
C ILE A 159 -3.87 -1.84 -8.45
N ASP A 160 -3.98 -2.84 -9.32
CA ASP A 160 -4.23 -4.22 -8.92
C ASP A 160 -2.89 -4.86 -8.54
N PRO A 161 -2.71 -5.30 -7.28
CA PRO A 161 -1.43 -5.84 -6.81
C PRO A 161 -1.08 -7.21 -7.38
N GLU A 162 -2.02 -7.88 -8.06
CA GLU A 162 -1.84 -9.21 -8.65
C GLU A 162 -1.71 -9.17 -10.19
N ASP A 163 -1.60 -7.98 -10.79
CA ASP A 163 -1.38 -7.81 -12.23
C ASP A 163 -0.16 -6.93 -12.53
N ILE A 164 0.89 -7.55 -13.05
CA ILE A 164 2.11 -6.86 -13.48
C ILE A 164 1.86 -5.71 -14.46
N ASN A 165 0.86 -5.79 -15.33
CA ASN A 165 0.58 -4.71 -16.28
C ASN A 165 0.03 -3.47 -15.56
N ALA A 166 -0.63 -3.64 -14.41
CA ALA A 166 -1.06 -2.52 -13.59
C ALA A 166 0.14 -1.73 -13.04
N TYR A 167 1.23 -2.41 -12.67
CA TYR A 167 2.48 -1.76 -12.26
C TYR A 167 3.22 -1.11 -13.45
N ILE A 168 3.33 -1.79 -14.59
CA ILE A 168 3.96 -1.24 -15.81
C ILE A 168 3.24 0.03 -16.28
N ASN A 169 1.91 0.05 -16.25
CA ASN A 169 1.10 1.20 -16.67
C ASN A 169 1.30 2.45 -15.79
N VAL A 170 1.91 2.30 -14.61
CA VAL A 170 2.28 3.42 -13.72
C VAL A 170 3.80 3.60 -13.64
N SER A 171 4.50 3.34 -14.75
CA SER A 171 5.95 3.46 -14.91
C SER A 171 6.79 2.42 -14.16
N GLY A 172 6.18 1.29 -13.77
CA GLY A 172 6.91 0.17 -13.19
C GLY A 172 7.90 -0.46 -14.16
N TYR A 173 9.08 -0.86 -13.66
CA TYR A 173 10.24 -1.36 -14.42
C TYR A 173 10.96 -0.34 -15.31
N GLU A 174 10.51 0.91 -15.39
CA GLU A 174 11.25 1.97 -16.08
C GLU A 174 12.53 2.35 -15.33
N GLY A 175 12.54 2.25 -14.00
CA GLY A 175 13.76 2.42 -13.19
C GLY A 175 14.79 1.35 -13.50
N LEU A 176 14.36 0.08 -13.63
CA LEU A 176 15.21 -1.02 -14.07
C LEU A 176 15.75 -0.81 -15.49
N ARG A 177 14.90 -0.42 -16.44
CA ARG A 177 15.33 -0.12 -17.83
C ARG A 177 16.41 0.95 -17.84
N LYS A 178 16.23 2.02 -17.07
CA LYS A 178 17.23 3.09 -16.92
C LYS A 178 18.52 2.57 -16.28
N ALA A 179 18.43 1.76 -15.21
CA ALA A 179 19.61 1.19 -14.54
C ALA A 179 20.47 0.34 -15.48
N LEU A 180 19.85 -0.49 -16.33
CA LEU A 180 20.56 -1.38 -17.26
C LEU A 180 21.26 -0.64 -18.42
N LEU A 181 20.91 0.63 -18.66
CA LEU A 181 21.62 1.50 -19.62
C LEU A 181 22.82 2.22 -18.99
N GLN A 182 22.97 2.15 -17.67
CA GLN A 182 24.05 2.73 -16.90
C GLN A 182 25.04 1.65 -16.46
N THR A 183 26.26 2.05 -16.11
CA THR A 183 27.22 1.15 -15.47
C THR A 183 26.79 0.83 -14.05
N THR A 184 27.22 -0.33 -13.53
CA THR A 184 26.93 -0.74 -12.13
C THR A 184 27.45 0.27 -11.10
N PHE A 185 28.55 0.95 -11.41
CA PHE A 185 29.11 2.05 -10.63
C PHE A 185 28.17 3.24 -10.58
N GLU A 186 27.70 3.73 -11.73
CA GLU A 186 26.75 4.87 -11.79
C GLU A 186 25.46 4.59 -11.02
N VAL A 187 24.91 3.38 -11.14
CA VAL A 187 23.71 3.00 -10.36
C VAL A 187 24.00 3.01 -8.86
N THR A 188 25.17 2.51 -8.44
CA THR A 188 25.57 2.52 -7.02
C THR A 188 25.76 3.94 -6.50
N GLU A 189 26.40 4.81 -7.30
CA GLU A 189 26.60 6.21 -6.95
C GLU A 189 25.30 7.00 -6.89
N GLU A 190 24.33 6.73 -7.78
CA GLU A 190 22.99 7.35 -7.73
C GLU A 190 22.29 7.02 -6.41
N VAL A 191 22.33 5.75 -5.98
CA VAL A 191 21.76 5.33 -4.69
C VAL A 191 22.54 5.95 -3.52
N LYS A 192 23.86 6.10 -3.64
CA LYS A 192 24.69 6.77 -2.61
C LYS A 192 24.37 8.25 -2.51
N ALA A 193 24.28 8.95 -3.64
CA ALA A 193 23.95 10.37 -3.74
C ALA A 193 22.56 10.66 -3.18
N SER A 194 21.58 9.77 -3.39
CA SER A 194 20.23 9.92 -2.82
C SER A 194 20.23 10.05 -1.29
N GLY A 195 21.27 9.55 -0.62
CA GLY A 195 21.33 9.52 0.83
C GLY A 195 20.32 8.56 1.47
N LEU A 196 19.69 7.66 0.69
CA LEU A 196 18.77 6.65 1.20
C LEU A 196 19.42 5.88 2.37
N ARG A 197 18.72 5.86 3.50
CA ARG A 197 19.09 5.11 4.69
C ARG A 197 18.23 3.86 4.78
N GLY A 198 18.79 2.78 5.33
CA GLY A 198 18.06 1.54 5.53
C GLY A 198 16.81 1.76 6.39
N ARG A 199 15.64 1.42 5.84
CA ARG A 199 14.32 1.68 6.44
C ARG A 199 13.87 0.66 7.49
N GLY A 200 14.63 -0.42 7.69
CA GLY A 200 14.43 -1.40 8.77
C GLY A 200 14.96 -0.97 10.15
N GLY A 201 14.97 0.33 10.46
CA GLY A 201 15.32 0.87 11.78
C GLY A 201 16.78 1.31 11.96
N ALA A 202 17.78 0.51 11.58
CA ALA A 202 19.19 0.83 11.85
C ALA A 202 19.73 2.06 11.07
N GLY A 203 19.07 2.47 9.99
CA GLY A 203 19.39 3.70 9.28
C GLY A 203 20.80 3.76 8.68
N PHE A 204 21.44 2.64 8.35
CA PHE A 204 22.74 2.66 7.68
C PHE A 204 22.60 3.13 6.22
N PRO A 205 23.51 3.97 5.67
CA PRO A 205 23.44 4.44 4.28
C PRO A 205 23.44 3.27 3.27
N THR A 206 22.40 3.19 2.43
CA THR A 206 22.18 2.06 1.52
C THR A 206 23.23 2.03 0.42
N GLY A 207 23.53 3.16 -0.23
CA GLY A 207 24.53 3.22 -1.30
C GLY A 207 25.93 2.82 -0.82
N LEU A 208 26.35 3.26 0.38
CA LEU A 208 27.63 2.85 0.98
C LEU A 208 27.68 1.33 1.25
N LYS A 209 26.56 0.73 1.67
CA LYS A 209 26.48 -0.73 1.86
C LYS A 209 26.67 -1.47 0.53
N TRP A 210 26.10 -0.94 -0.55
CA TRP A 210 26.19 -1.52 -1.88
C TRP A 210 27.60 -1.37 -2.45
N GLU A 211 28.21 -0.19 -2.30
CA GLU A 211 29.60 0.11 -2.66
C GLU A 211 30.58 -0.87 -2.00
N PHE A 212 30.45 -1.11 -0.68
CA PHE A 212 31.31 -2.09 0.00
C PHE A 212 31.17 -3.51 -0.55
N CYS A 213 29.97 -3.90 -0.99
CA CYS A 213 29.73 -5.23 -1.55
C CYS A 213 30.18 -5.33 -3.02
N SER A 214 30.04 -4.25 -3.80
CA SER A 214 30.44 -4.22 -5.20
C SER A 214 31.96 -4.31 -5.34
N MET A 215 32.72 -3.73 -4.41
CA MET A 215 34.19 -3.80 -4.34
C MET A 215 34.76 -5.22 -4.12
N SER A 216 33.94 -6.19 -3.68
CA SER A 216 34.42 -7.56 -3.52
C SER A 216 34.67 -8.23 -4.88
N THR A 217 35.81 -8.94 -4.99
CA THR A 217 36.20 -9.75 -6.16
C THR A 217 35.56 -11.15 -6.16
N GLU A 218 34.76 -11.50 -5.14
CA GLU A 218 34.05 -12.77 -5.11
C GLU A 218 33.01 -12.85 -6.24
N PRO A 219 33.01 -13.93 -7.05
CA PRO A 219 32.09 -14.06 -8.17
C PRO A 219 30.64 -14.30 -7.73
N SER A 220 30.45 -14.89 -6.55
CA SER A 220 29.14 -15.15 -5.98
C SER A 220 28.83 -14.13 -4.90
N LYS A 221 27.78 -13.35 -5.11
CA LYS A 221 27.23 -12.37 -4.17
C LYS A 221 25.73 -12.62 -4.03
N TYR A 222 25.13 -12.10 -2.97
CA TYR A 222 23.70 -12.31 -2.70
C TYR A 222 22.99 -11.02 -2.33
N ILE A 223 21.75 -10.90 -2.81
CA ILE A 223 20.79 -9.89 -2.36
C ILE A 223 19.79 -10.54 -1.41
N ILE A 224 19.50 -9.92 -0.28
CA ILE A 224 18.46 -10.35 0.66
C ILE A 224 17.51 -9.20 0.95
N CYS A 225 16.23 -9.42 0.70
CA CYS A 225 15.14 -8.60 1.21
C CYS A 225 14.64 -9.18 2.53
N ASN A 226 14.79 -8.41 3.60
CA ASN A 226 14.27 -8.74 4.92
C ASN A 226 12.82 -8.23 5.05
N ALA A 227 11.88 -9.17 5.05
CA ALA A 227 10.44 -8.99 5.21
C ALA A 227 9.91 -9.78 6.42
N ASP A 228 10.73 -9.96 7.47
CA ASP A 228 10.32 -10.64 8.70
C ASP A 228 9.38 -9.77 9.57
N GLU A 229 9.46 -8.43 9.44
CA GLU A 229 8.65 -7.39 10.13
C GLU A 229 8.04 -7.87 11.46
N GLY A 230 8.92 -8.27 12.39
CA GLY A 230 8.52 -8.92 13.63
C GLY A 230 8.01 -7.96 14.71
N ASP A 231 8.29 -6.66 14.56
CA ASP A 231 8.00 -5.65 15.58
C ASP A 231 6.48 -5.49 15.82
N PRO A 232 6.00 -5.52 17.08
CA PRO A 232 4.59 -5.33 17.37
C PRO A 232 4.07 -3.99 16.84
N GLY A 233 2.99 -4.04 16.06
CA GLY A 233 2.37 -2.85 15.47
C GLY A 233 3.01 -2.37 14.16
N ALA A 234 4.07 -3.04 13.68
CA ALA A 234 4.61 -2.83 12.35
C ALA A 234 3.83 -3.66 11.31
N PHE A 235 3.43 -3.01 10.22
CA PHE A 235 2.78 -3.65 9.07
C PHE A 235 3.05 -2.86 7.76
N MET A 236 4.10 -2.04 7.75
CA MET A 236 4.50 -1.18 6.64
C MET A 236 5.05 -2.04 5.49
N ASP A 237 5.96 -2.96 5.80
CA ASP A 237 6.57 -3.87 4.83
C ASP A 237 5.52 -4.83 4.26
N CYS A 238 4.68 -5.38 5.13
CA CYS A 238 3.54 -6.21 4.76
C CYS A 238 2.64 -5.50 3.75
N ALA A 239 2.26 -4.26 4.04
CA ALA A 239 1.41 -3.47 3.16
C ALA A 239 2.09 -3.13 1.82
N ILE A 240 3.40 -2.93 1.79
CA ILE A 240 4.16 -2.73 0.54
C ILE A 240 4.14 -3.98 -0.32
N ILE A 241 4.40 -5.16 0.24
CA ILE A 241 4.35 -6.41 -0.54
C ILE A 241 2.93 -6.70 -1.01
N GLU A 242 1.94 -6.54 -0.14
CA GLU A 242 0.54 -6.77 -0.48
C GLU A 242 0.01 -5.76 -1.50
N GLY A 243 0.48 -4.51 -1.48
CA GLY A 243 -0.01 -3.43 -2.33
C GLY A 243 0.75 -3.30 -3.65
N ASN A 244 2.04 -3.63 -3.67
CA ASN A 244 2.91 -3.52 -4.84
C ASN A 244 4.20 -4.35 -4.68
N ALA A 245 4.12 -5.68 -4.74
CA ALA A 245 5.29 -6.55 -4.68
C ALA A 245 6.32 -6.28 -5.80
N HIS A 246 5.88 -5.80 -6.96
CA HIS A 246 6.76 -5.54 -8.09
C HIS A 246 7.77 -4.40 -7.84
N SER A 247 7.44 -3.37 -7.04
CA SER A 247 8.43 -2.33 -6.69
C SER A 247 9.59 -2.88 -5.87
N VAL A 248 9.31 -3.86 -5.00
CA VAL A 248 10.34 -4.55 -4.21
C VAL A 248 11.21 -5.43 -5.12
N ILE A 249 10.57 -6.20 -6.01
CA ILE A 249 11.26 -7.05 -6.99
C ILE A 249 12.17 -6.20 -7.89
N GLU A 250 11.65 -5.09 -8.44
CA GLU A 250 12.42 -4.17 -9.27
C GLU A 250 13.63 -3.60 -8.52
N GLY A 251 13.42 -3.15 -7.27
CA GLY A 251 14.52 -2.67 -6.43
C GLY A 251 15.58 -3.74 -6.14
N MET A 252 15.16 -5.00 -5.96
CA MET A 252 16.09 -6.12 -5.78
C MET A 252 16.87 -6.44 -7.06
N ILE A 253 16.25 -6.37 -8.25
CA ILE A 253 16.94 -6.56 -9.52
C ILE A 253 17.99 -5.47 -9.72
N ILE A 254 17.63 -4.20 -9.49
CA ILE A 254 18.56 -3.07 -9.58
C ILE A 254 19.72 -3.27 -8.59
N GLY A 255 19.42 -3.65 -7.34
CA GLY A 255 20.46 -3.93 -6.35
C GLY A 255 21.37 -5.10 -6.76
N GLY A 256 20.80 -6.15 -7.34
CA GLY A 256 21.54 -7.28 -7.90
C GLY A 256 22.49 -6.83 -9.00
N TYR A 257 22.01 -6.02 -9.94
CA TYR A 257 22.80 -5.45 -11.01
C TYR A 257 23.95 -4.60 -10.47
N SER A 258 23.67 -3.67 -9.54
CA SER A 258 24.67 -2.77 -8.94
C SER A 258 25.84 -3.51 -8.29
N ILE A 259 25.60 -4.63 -7.61
CA ILE A 259 26.66 -5.36 -6.91
C ILE A 259 27.27 -6.51 -7.73
N GLY A 260 26.67 -6.87 -8.87
CA GLY A 260 27.03 -8.05 -9.66
C GLY A 260 26.56 -9.37 -9.04
N SER A 261 25.37 -9.38 -8.44
CA SER A 261 24.73 -10.58 -7.88
C SER A 261 23.68 -11.12 -8.84
N SER A 262 23.67 -12.44 -9.07
CA SER A 262 22.64 -13.12 -9.87
C SER A 262 21.56 -13.82 -9.03
N GLU A 263 21.70 -13.83 -7.70
CA GLU A 263 20.76 -14.48 -6.79
C GLU A 263 20.22 -13.54 -5.71
N GLY A 264 18.90 -13.54 -5.57
CA GLY A 264 18.15 -12.82 -4.54
C GLY A 264 17.33 -13.75 -3.65
N TYR A 265 17.18 -13.39 -2.39
CA TYR A 265 16.28 -14.05 -1.45
C TYR A 265 15.32 -13.03 -0.84
N VAL A 266 14.02 -13.31 -0.84
CA VAL A 266 13.07 -12.61 0.03
C VAL A 266 12.84 -13.51 1.24
N TYR A 267 13.31 -13.07 2.40
CA TYR A 267 13.02 -13.73 3.67
C TYR A 267 11.77 -13.10 4.27
N ILE A 268 10.67 -13.83 4.27
CA ILE A 268 9.35 -13.33 4.69
C ILE A 268 8.78 -14.19 5.80
N ARG A 269 8.19 -13.56 6.81
CA ARG A 269 7.59 -14.27 7.93
C ARG A 269 6.39 -15.12 7.49
N ALA A 270 6.16 -16.26 8.15
CA ALA A 270 5.08 -17.17 7.79
C ALA A 270 3.67 -16.60 8.07
N GLU A 271 3.59 -15.62 8.97
CA GLU A 271 2.35 -15.00 9.43
C GLU A 271 1.75 -14.01 8.42
N TYR A 272 2.40 -13.79 7.27
CA TYR A 272 1.88 -12.96 6.17
C TYR A 272 1.50 -13.80 4.95
N PRO A 273 0.47 -14.68 5.02
CA PRO A 273 0.11 -15.58 3.94
C PRO A 273 -0.33 -14.85 2.67
N LEU A 274 -1.01 -13.69 2.78
CA LEU A 274 -1.41 -12.90 1.62
C LEU A 274 -0.19 -12.29 0.92
N ALA A 275 0.74 -11.71 1.68
CA ALA A 275 1.97 -11.13 1.14
C ALA A 275 2.81 -12.20 0.43
N ILE A 276 2.96 -13.40 1.02
CA ILE A 276 3.63 -14.55 0.39
C ILE A 276 2.97 -14.89 -0.94
N LYS A 277 1.64 -15.08 -0.94
CA LYS A 277 0.88 -15.42 -2.16
C LYS A 277 1.05 -14.38 -3.26
N ARG A 278 0.94 -13.08 -2.93
CA ARG A 278 1.10 -12.00 -3.92
C ARG A 278 2.53 -11.89 -4.43
N LEU A 279 3.51 -12.11 -3.56
CA LEU A 279 4.92 -12.14 -3.96
C LEU A 279 5.21 -13.32 -4.90
N GLU A 280 4.65 -14.51 -4.65
CA GLU A 280 4.75 -15.66 -5.56
C GLU A 280 4.17 -15.37 -6.94
N ILE A 281 2.98 -14.75 -6.99
CA ILE A 281 2.34 -14.31 -8.23
C ILE A 281 3.23 -13.30 -8.96
N ALA A 282 3.73 -12.28 -8.25
CA ALA A 282 4.54 -11.22 -8.84
C ALA A 282 5.89 -11.75 -9.37
N ILE A 283 6.57 -12.65 -8.63
CA ILE A 283 7.81 -13.28 -9.10
C ILE A 283 7.53 -14.12 -10.35
N LYS A 284 6.44 -14.90 -10.37
CA LYS A 284 6.05 -15.68 -11.55
C LYS A 284 5.83 -14.77 -12.77
N GLN A 285 5.04 -13.72 -12.61
CA GLN A 285 4.76 -12.75 -13.69
C GLN A 285 6.01 -12.02 -14.17
N ALA A 286 6.92 -11.66 -13.25
CA ALA A 286 8.19 -11.01 -13.59
C ALA A 286 9.09 -11.94 -14.41
N ARG A 287 9.14 -13.25 -14.10
CA ARG A 287 9.84 -14.25 -14.94
C ARG A 287 9.21 -14.37 -16.31
N GLU A 288 7.89 -14.50 -16.39
CA GLU A 288 7.14 -14.64 -17.65
C GLU A 288 7.31 -13.42 -18.58
N LYS A 289 7.46 -12.22 -18.01
CA LYS A 289 7.68 -10.97 -18.75
C LYS A 289 9.16 -10.64 -19.00
N GLY A 290 10.09 -11.50 -18.57
CA GLY A 290 11.53 -11.31 -18.80
C GLY A 290 12.20 -10.26 -17.91
N PHE A 291 11.61 -9.93 -16.76
CA PHE A 291 12.21 -9.06 -15.73
C PHE A 291 13.01 -9.86 -14.68
N LEU A 292 12.81 -11.17 -14.58
CA LEU A 292 13.60 -12.09 -13.76
C LEU A 292 14.05 -13.29 -14.59
N GLY A 293 15.11 -13.94 -14.16
CA GLY A 293 15.71 -15.10 -14.82
C GLY A 293 16.98 -14.72 -15.58
N LYS A 294 17.15 -15.31 -16.76
CA LYS A 294 18.35 -15.10 -17.59
C LYS A 294 18.15 -13.95 -18.57
N ASN A 295 19.24 -13.23 -18.84
CA ASN A 295 19.36 -12.20 -19.85
C ASN A 295 18.22 -11.17 -19.77
N ILE A 296 18.01 -10.60 -18.57
CA ILE A 296 16.92 -9.68 -18.25
C ILE A 296 16.92 -8.54 -19.26
N LEU A 297 15.80 -8.35 -19.96
CA LEU A 297 15.64 -7.33 -21.01
C LEU A 297 16.74 -7.34 -22.09
N ASN A 298 17.33 -8.51 -22.38
CA ASN A 298 18.45 -8.68 -23.32
C ASN A 298 19.73 -7.90 -22.94
N SER A 299 19.94 -7.62 -21.66
CA SER A 299 21.08 -6.84 -21.16
C SER A 299 22.36 -7.66 -20.94
N GLY A 300 22.29 -8.98 -21.00
CA GLY A 300 23.36 -9.89 -20.57
C GLY A 300 23.43 -10.12 -19.06
N PHE A 301 22.56 -9.46 -18.27
CA PHE A 301 22.48 -9.64 -16.82
C PHE A 301 21.43 -10.68 -16.42
N ASP A 302 21.82 -11.59 -15.52
CA ASP A 302 20.97 -12.63 -14.95
C ASP A 302 20.65 -12.28 -13.49
N PHE A 303 19.38 -12.40 -13.09
CA PHE A 303 18.98 -12.28 -11.69
C PHE A 303 17.68 -13.04 -11.41
N ASP A 304 17.66 -13.85 -10.36
CA ASP A 304 16.44 -14.54 -9.93
C ASP A 304 16.23 -14.49 -8.41
N ILE A 305 14.97 -14.58 -7.99
CA ILE A 305 14.56 -14.44 -6.59
C ILE A 305 13.94 -15.74 -6.07
N LYS A 306 14.40 -16.17 -4.90
CA LYS A 306 13.80 -17.26 -4.12
C LYS A 306 13.10 -16.72 -2.88
N ILE A 307 11.92 -17.25 -2.57
CA ILE A 307 11.22 -16.94 -1.31
C ILE A 307 11.71 -17.92 -0.25
N LYS A 308 12.14 -17.39 0.89
CA LYS A 308 12.39 -18.17 2.11
C LYS A 308 11.36 -17.77 3.15
N GLN A 309 10.43 -18.67 3.44
CA GLN A 309 9.48 -18.45 4.52
C GLN A 309 10.17 -18.67 5.88
N GLY A 310 9.95 -17.75 6.81
CA GLY A 310 10.39 -17.86 8.19
C GLY A 310 9.60 -18.93 8.95
N ALA A 311 9.99 -19.19 10.20
CA ALA A 311 9.38 -20.20 11.07
C ALA A 311 8.89 -19.60 12.40
N GLY A 312 8.40 -18.35 12.38
CA GLY A 312 7.79 -17.68 13.54
C GLY A 312 8.79 -17.21 14.61
N ALA A 313 10.04 -16.91 14.24
CA ALA A 313 11.08 -16.50 15.17
C ALA A 313 11.43 -15.02 15.01
N PHE A 314 10.98 -14.17 15.94
CA PHE A 314 11.24 -12.71 15.94
C PHE A 314 12.72 -12.34 15.79
N VAL A 315 13.62 -13.13 16.40
CA VAL A 315 15.07 -12.91 16.30
C VAL A 315 15.60 -12.99 14.88
N CYS A 316 14.90 -13.67 13.96
CA CYS A 316 15.26 -13.76 12.55
C CYS A 316 15.08 -12.43 11.80
N GLY A 317 14.51 -11.39 12.40
CA GLY A 317 14.63 -10.02 11.88
C GLY A 317 16.06 -9.47 11.94
N GLU A 318 16.91 -10.02 12.82
CA GLU A 318 18.33 -9.67 12.90
C GLU A 318 19.11 -10.26 11.72
N ALA A 319 19.93 -9.45 11.05
CA ALA A 319 20.59 -9.80 9.79
C ALA A 319 21.36 -11.14 9.80
N SER A 320 22.12 -11.44 10.86
CA SER A 320 22.91 -12.68 10.93
C SER A 320 22.09 -13.91 11.29
N ALA A 321 21.08 -13.74 12.15
CA ALA A 321 20.09 -14.78 12.44
C ALA A 321 19.27 -15.13 11.18
N LEU A 322 18.84 -14.11 10.43
CA LEU A 322 18.14 -14.26 9.16
C LEU A 322 18.94 -15.10 8.17
N MET A 323 20.20 -14.73 7.93
CA MET A 323 21.07 -15.46 7.00
C MET A 323 21.24 -16.93 7.44
N ARG A 324 21.40 -17.21 8.74
CA ARG A 324 21.45 -18.60 9.23
C ARG A 324 20.16 -19.38 8.97
N SER A 325 19.00 -18.72 9.09
CA SER A 325 17.71 -19.32 8.76
C SER A 325 17.61 -19.67 7.28
N ILE A 326 18.12 -18.80 6.38
CA ILE A 326 18.26 -19.11 4.95
C ILE A 326 19.18 -20.32 4.74
N GLU A 327 20.31 -20.39 5.46
CA GLU A 327 21.24 -21.53 5.43
C GLU A 327 20.66 -22.85 5.98
N GLY A 328 19.41 -22.86 6.47
CA GLY A 328 18.78 -24.04 7.07
C GLY A 328 19.26 -24.34 8.50
N LYS A 329 19.95 -23.38 9.14
CA LYS A 329 20.41 -23.49 10.53
C LYS A 329 19.45 -22.77 11.47
N ARG A 330 19.59 -23.03 12.77
CA ARG A 330 18.89 -22.25 13.81
C ARG A 330 19.23 -20.75 13.67
N GLY A 331 18.20 -19.90 13.64
CA GLY A 331 18.27 -18.45 13.48
C GLY A 331 18.85 -17.76 14.72
N MET A 332 20.16 -17.87 14.88
CA MET A 332 20.87 -17.41 16.07
C MET A 332 21.82 -16.26 15.69
N PRO A 333 21.73 -15.09 16.33
CA PRO A 333 22.67 -14.00 16.04
C PRO A 333 24.12 -14.46 16.22
N ARG A 334 25.02 -13.93 15.40
CA ARG A 334 26.46 -14.18 15.51
C ARG A 334 27.19 -12.90 15.88
N ALA A 335 28.34 -13.05 16.54
CA ALA A 335 29.29 -11.95 16.70
C ALA A 335 29.68 -11.39 15.32
N LYS A 336 29.47 -10.09 15.11
CA LYS A 336 29.73 -9.40 13.85
C LYS A 336 31.21 -9.03 13.72
N LEU A 337 32.07 -10.04 13.54
CA LEU A 337 33.49 -9.82 13.21
C LEU A 337 33.64 -9.16 11.83
N TRP A 338 32.75 -9.51 10.91
CA TRP A 338 32.68 -8.95 9.56
C TRP A 338 31.29 -8.40 9.28
N ARG A 339 31.19 -7.35 8.45
CA ARG A 339 29.91 -6.88 7.90
C ARG A 339 29.42 -7.89 6.85
N SER A 340 28.10 -8.00 6.69
CA SER A 340 27.50 -8.92 5.70
C SER A 340 27.94 -8.63 4.27
N ALA A 341 28.17 -7.35 3.94
CA ALA A 341 28.69 -6.91 2.65
C ALA A 341 30.09 -7.48 2.34
N VAL A 342 30.82 -7.98 3.35
CA VAL A 342 32.10 -8.65 3.18
C VAL A 342 31.93 -10.17 3.32
N LYS A 343 31.32 -10.63 4.42
CA LYS A 343 31.03 -12.06 4.69
C LYS A 343 29.63 -12.21 5.29
N GLY A 344 28.68 -12.62 4.46
CA GLY A 344 27.27 -12.80 4.80
C GLY A 344 26.80 -14.24 4.60
N LEU A 345 25.85 -14.42 3.69
CA LEU A 345 25.19 -15.69 3.40
C LEU A 345 26.20 -16.69 2.81
N TRP A 346 26.31 -17.87 3.44
CA TRP A 346 27.33 -18.88 3.08
C TRP A 346 28.76 -18.34 3.05
N GLY A 347 29.04 -17.29 3.82
CA GLY A 347 30.35 -16.63 3.87
C GLY A 347 30.68 -15.75 2.66
N LYS A 348 29.73 -15.56 1.73
CA LYS A 348 29.89 -14.70 0.54
C LYS A 348 29.42 -13.26 0.80
N PRO A 349 29.90 -12.25 0.05
CA PRO A 349 29.38 -10.88 0.15
C PRO A 349 27.87 -10.85 -0.02
N THR A 350 27.18 -10.16 0.89
CA THR A 350 25.72 -10.14 0.92
C THR A 350 25.19 -8.78 1.33
N VAL A 351 24.38 -8.21 0.45
CA VAL A 351 23.59 -7.02 0.74
C VAL A 351 22.23 -7.46 1.27
N LEU A 352 21.96 -7.08 2.52
CA LEU A 352 20.66 -7.24 3.14
C LEU A 352 20.05 -5.86 3.36
N ASN A 353 18.86 -5.65 2.80
CA ASN A 353 18.06 -4.45 2.96
C ASN A 353 16.60 -4.83 3.28
N ASN A 354 15.87 -3.89 3.88
CA ASN A 354 14.47 -4.06 4.24
C ASN A 354 13.56 -3.78 3.01
N VAL A 355 12.33 -4.29 3.04
CA VAL A 355 11.31 -4.14 1.97
C VAL A 355 11.14 -2.69 1.52
N GLU A 356 10.85 -1.77 2.46
CA GLU A 356 10.68 -0.35 2.15
C GLU A 356 11.94 0.27 1.54
N THR A 357 13.12 -0.23 1.93
CA THR A 357 14.39 0.22 1.33
C THR A 357 14.47 -0.14 -0.15
N PHE A 358 14.12 -1.38 -0.53
CA PHE A 358 14.10 -1.79 -1.93
C PHE A 358 13.00 -1.09 -2.73
N ALA A 359 11.82 -0.90 -2.15
CA ALA A 359 10.71 -0.22 -2.83
C ALA A 359 11.02 1.24 -3.22
N ASN A 360 11.96 1.90 -2.52
CA ASN A 360 12.43 3.24 -2.88
C ASN A 360 13.40 3.24 -4.08
N ILE A 361 14.15 2.15 -4.32
CA ILE A 361 15.22 2.11 -5.32
C ILE A 361 14.73 2.44 -6.74
N PRO A 362 13.63 1.82 -7.26
CA PRO A 362 13.15 2.14 -8.60
C PRO A 362 12.86 3.62 -8.82
N LEU A 363 12.25 4.26 -7.80
CA LEU A 363 11.88 5.67 -7.87
C LEU A 363 13.10 6.59 -7.80
N ILE A 364 14.11 6.23 -7.01
CA ILE A 364 15.39 6.94 -6.95
C ILE A 364 16.08 6.87 -8.30
N ILE A 365 16.21 5.68 -8.90
CA ILE A 365 16.85 5.55 -10.20
C ILE A 365 16.07 6.31 -11.28
N LEU A 366 14.75 6.17 -11.30
CA LEU A 366 13.91 6.80 -12.32
C LEU A 366 13.99 8.34 -12.26
N ASN A 367 13.77 8.93 -11.08
CA ASN A 367 13.64 10.38 -10.91
C ASN A 367 14.93 11.11 -10.50
N GLY A 368 15.94 10.38 -10.03
CA GLY A 368 17.22 10.91 -9.58
C GLY A 368 17.33 11.11 -8.06
N ALA A 369 18.58 11.21 -7.60
CA ALA A 369 18.98 11.41 -6.21
C ALA A 369 18.49 12.74 -5.66
N GLU A 370 18.57 13.81 -6.45
CA GLU A 370 18.10 15.15 -6.04
C GLU A 370 16.59 15.15 -5.78
N TRP A 371 15.81 14.46 -6.62
CA TRP A 371 14.38 14.27 -6.39
C TRP A 371 14.12 13.59 -5.05
N TYR A 372 14.87 12.52 -4.73
CA TYR A 372 14.71 11.82 -3.45
C TYR A 372 15.08 12.69 -2.25
N ARG A 373 16.17 13.46 -2.36
CA ARG A 373 16.64 14.40 -1.33
C ARG A 373 15.77 15.63 -1.16
N SER A 374 14.91 15.96 -2.13
CA SER A 374 13.93 17.04 -2.00
C SER A 374 12.89 16.77 -0.90
N PHE A 375 12.77 15.51 -0.47
CA PHE A 375 11.96 15.12 0.68
C PHE A 375 12.83 14.98 1.93
N GLY A 376 12.25 15.35 3.07
CA GLY A 376 12.84 15.15 4.38
C GLY A 376 13.97 16.13 4.70
N THR A 377 14.66 15.86 5.78
CA THR A 377 15.77 16.66 6.29
C THR A 377 17.09 16.26 5.63
N GLU A 378 18.09 17.15 5.70
CA GLU A 378 19.43 16.93 5.14
C GLU A 378 20.08 15.60 5.59
N LYS A 379 19.85 15.20 6.85
CA LYS A 379 20.41 13.99 7.46
C LYS A 379 19.55 12.74 7.27
N SER A 380 18.28 12.92 6.93
CA SER A 380 17.28 11.85 6.74
C SER A 380 16.45 12.12 5.48
N PRO A 381 17.07 12.10 4.28
CA PRO A 381 16.35 12.38 3.05
C PRO A 381 15.31 11.31 2.76
N GLY A 382 14.31 11.68 1.97
CA GLY A 382 13.20 10.81 1.55
C GLY A 382 11.99 10.88 2.48
N THR A 383 11.02 10.04 2.16
CA THR A 383 9.84 9.77 2.99
C THR A 383 10.04 8.51 3.84
N LYS A 384 9.20 8.35 4.87
CA LYS A 384 9.06 7.13 5.65
C LYS A 384 7.59 6.79 5.79
N VAL A 385 7.26 5.52 5.59
CA VAL A 385 5.95 4.97 5.91
C VAL A 385 5.90 4.67 7.41
N PHE A 386 4.87 5.11 8.10
CA PHE A 386 4.62 4.85 9.52
C PHE A 386 3.34 4.04 9.68
N SER A 387 3.39 3.01 10.51
CA SER A 387 2.21 2.29 10.98
C SER A 387 1.72 2.88 12.30
N LEU A 388 0.50 3.42 12.31
CA LEU A 388 -0.15 3.94 13.50
C LEU A 388 -1.17 2.93 14.02
N THR A 389 -0.87 2.29 15.16
CA THR A 389 -1.67 1.23 15.77
C THR A 389 -1.92 1.51 17.26
N GLY A 390 -2.70 0.64 17.91
CA GLY A 390 -3.01 0.76 19.34
C GLY A 390 -4.22 1.66 19.63
N LYS A 391 -4.22 2.30 20.79
CA LYS A 391 -5.37 3.08 21.30
C LYS A 391 -5.37 4.51 20.72
N VAL A 392 -5.60 4.62 19.42
CA VAL A 392 -5.74 5.89 18.70
C VAL A 392 -7.03 5.91 17.88
N LYS A 393 -7.53 7.10 17.56
CA LYS A 393 -8.80 7.27 16.81
C LYS A 393 -8.69 6.78 15.36
N ASN A 394 -7.61 7.16 14.68
CA ASN A 394 -7.38 6.85 13.27
C ASN A 394 -6.15 5.95 13.17
N THR A 395 -6.36 4.64 13.06
CA THR A 395 -5.29 3.66 12.83
C THR A 395 -5.01 3.52 11.35
N GLY A 396 -3.76 3.22 10.98
CA GLY A 396 -3.43 3.16 9.58
C GLY A 396 -1.97 3.29 9.18
N LEU A 397 -1.75 3.51 7.88
CA LEU A 397 -0.46 3.85 7.28
C LEU A 397 -0.42 5.33 6.91
N ILE A 398 0.68 5.96 7.28
CA ILE A 398 0.93 7.37 7.02
C ILE A 398 2.32 7.52 6.42
N GLU A 399 2.43 8.12 5.24
CA GLU A 399 3.73 8.42 4.63
C GLU A 399 4.02 9.92 4.71
N VAL A 400 5.17 10.26 5.32
CA VAL A 400 5.59 11.66 5.49
C VAL A 400 7.09 11.83 5.20
N PRO A 401 7.53 13.03 4.81
CA PRO A 401 8.94 13.39 4.75
C PRO A 401 9.61 13.28 6.13
N MET A 402 10.87 12.84 6.17
CA MET A 402 11.60 12.52 7.40
C MET A 402 12.39 13.64 8.05
#